data_AF-A0A8T3V5A9-F1
#
_entry.id   AF-A0A8T3V5A9-F1
#
_cell.length_a   1.000
_cell.length_b   1.000
_cell.length_c   1.000
_cell.angle_alpha   90.00
_cell.angle_beta   90.00
_cell.angle_gamma   90.00
#
_symmetry.space_group_name_H-M   'P 1'
#
loop_
_entity.id
_entity.type
_entity.pdbx_description
1 polymer ?
#
loop_
_entity_poly.entity_id
_entity_poly.type
_entity_poly.pdbx_seq_one_letter_code
_entity_poly.pdbx_strand_id
1 'polypeptide(L)'
;KEEIAKGKLIMETADGEKAFKIDELEEQGMGRRENCQRCNLKIPSNADLALGNWGVIGPLAGKATFVEVFSETGADVLGKVIDAGLIATEEPNPKGVKIRENVNNFMLKESQAKKEIDYAGTTGDIIDVFYQYEDEFSKCMKCYGCREACPLCFCEDCCLEAEGPEWVPGGYTPAAPFFHLTRLVHMVDACTNCGQCSEVCPCEIPVAKVWSTVNNKVREVYGYIPGMGSDDPLPFTDHVSKAKKL
;
A
#
# COMPACT_ATOMS: atom_id res chain seq x y z
N LYS A 1 -21.40 -11.63 12.94
CA LYS A 1 -21.07 -10.26 12.48
C LYS A 1 -19.60 -9.99 12.81
N GLU A 2 -18.86 -9.28 11.97
CA GLU A 2 -17.48 -8.87 12.24
C GLU A 2 -17.41 -7.34 12.27
N GLU A 3 -16.70 -6.77 13.24
CA GLU A 3 -16.53 -5.33 13.39
C GLU A 3 -15.15 -5.01 13.96
N ILE A 4 -14.51 -3.95 13.45
CA ILE A 4 -13.28 -3.41 14.03
C ILE A 4 -13.62 -2.12 14.78
N ALA A 5 -13.42 -2.13 16.09
CA ALA A 5 -13.69 -0.98 16.95
C ALA A 5 -12.68 -0.88 18.09
N LYS A 6 -12.20 0.35 18.35
CA LYS A 6 -11.31 0.66 19.49
C LYS A 6 -10.08 -0.27 19.59
N GLY A 7 -9.46 -0.59 18.45
CA GLY A 7 -8.26 -1.43 18.39
C GLY A 7 -8.53 -2.93 18.59
N LYS A 8 -9.79 -3.37 18.50
CA LYS A 8 -10.17 -4.77 18.63
C LYS A 8 -10.91 -5.26 17.39
N LEU A 9 -10.66 -6.51 17.03
CA LEU A 9 -11.50 -7.30 16.14
C LEU A 9 -12.60 -7.95 16.98
N ILE A 10 -13.84 -7.56 16.73
CA ILE A 10 -15.04 -8.05 17.43
C ILE A 10 -15.76 -9.02 16.49
N MET A 11 -15.92 -10.25 16.95
CA MET A 11 -16.62 -11.32 16.25
C MET A 11 -17.86 -11.73 17.05
N GLU A 12 -19.03 -11.57 16.45
CA GLU A 12 -20.31 -12.01 16.99
C GLU A 12 -20.70 -13.34 16.31
N THR A 13 -20.81 -14.40 17.11
CA THR A 13 -21.27 -15.74 16.70
C THR A 13 -22.59 -16.10 17.39
N ALA A 14 -23.17 -17.24 17.05
CA ALA A 14 -24.36 -17.76 17.72
C ALA A 14 -24.14 -17.99 19.24
N ASP A 15 -22.90 -18.20 19.65
CA ASP A 15 -22.51 -18.47 21.04
C ASP A 15 -22.14 -17.19 21.82
N GLY A 16 -22.22 -16.02 21.18
CA GLY A 16 -21.95 -14.71 21.78
C GLY A 16 -20.86 -13.90 21.08
N GLU A 17 -20.43 -12.83 21.74
CA GLU A 17 -19.42 -11.90 21.22
C GLU A 17 -18.03 -12.22 21.79
N LYS A 18 -17.02 -12.25 20.92
CA LYS A 18 -15.60 -12.33 21.29
C LYS A 18 -14.85 -11.14 20.71
N ALA A 19 -13.94 -10.57 21.48
CA ALA A 19 -13.11 -9.44 21.05
C ALA A 19 -11.63 -9.77 21.23
N PHE A 20 -10.87 -9.62 20.15
CA PHE A 20 -9.42 -9.86 20.10
C PHE A 20 -8.71 -8.53 19.89
N LYS A 21 -7.60 -8.29 20.58
CA LYS A 21 -6.83 -7.06 20.29
C LYS A 21 -6.05 -7.22 18.99
N ILE A 22 -5.97 -6.14 18.22
CA ILE A 22 -5.35 -6.17 16.89
C ILE A 22 -3.83 -6.34 16.98
N ASP A 23 -3.18 -5.74 17.98
CA ASP A 23 -1.74 -5.89 18.24
C ASP A 23 -1.37 -7.36 18.54
N GLU A 24 -2.13 -8.02 19.40
CA GLU A 24 -1.94 -9.45 19.72
C GLU A 24 -2.14 -10.34 18.48
N LEU A 25 -3.11 -10.01 17.62
CA LEU A 25 -3.31 -10.74 16.35
C LEU A 25 -2.15 -10.52 15.38
N GLU A 26 -1.59 -9.31 15.32
CA GLU A 26 -0.44 -9.00 14.47
C GLU A 26 0.82 -9.73 14.91
N GLU A 27 1.08 -9.81 16.21
CA GLU A 27 2.18 -10.61 16.77
C GLU A 27 2.04 -12.11 16.44
N GLN A 28 0.81 -12.60 16.30
CA GLN A 28 0.50 -13.98 15.92
C GLN A 28 0.45 -14.21 14.40
N GLY A 29 0.69 -13.18 13.58
CA GLY A 29 0.58 -13.27 12.12
C GLY A 29 -0.87 -13.40 11.60
N MET A 30 -1.87 -13.15 12.45
CA MET A 30 -3.30 -13.24 12.14
C MET A 30 -3.97 -11.86 12.00
N GLY A 31 -3.21 -10.78 12.14
CA GLY A 31 -3.69 -9.41 12.09
C GLY A 31 -3.68 -8.79 10.69
N ARG A 32 -3.44 -7.47 10.61
CA ARG A 32 -3.28 -6.79 9.32
C ARG A 32 -2.09 -7.39 8.56
N ARG A 33 -2.23 -7.52 7.24
CA ARG A 33 -1.12 -7.82 6.33
C ARG A 33 0.08 -6.93 6.63
N GLU A 34 1.29 -7.48 6.60
CA GLU A 34 2.53 -6.75 6.94
C GLU A 34 2.66 -5.42 6.18
N ASN A 35 2.32 -5.43 4.90
CA ASN A 35 2.25 -4.24 4.05
C ASN A 35 1.27 -3.18 4.54
N CYS A 36 0.08 -3.59 4.97
CA CYS A 36 -0.95 -2.68 5.47
C CYS A 36 -0.53 -2.01 6.78
N GLN A 37 0.31 -2.69 7.58
CA GLN A 37 0.88 -2.11 8.79
C GLN A 37 1.80 -0.93 8.48
N ARG A 38 2.49 -0.90 7.34
CA ARG A 38 3.35 0.21 6.88
C ARG A 38 2.71 1.16 5.85
N CYS A 39 1.40 1.08 5.62
CA CYS A 39 0.72 1.93 4.64
C CYS A 39 0.57 3.39 5.15
N ASN A 40 0.97 4.39 4.35
CA ASN A 40 0.82 5.81 4.67
C ASN A 40 -0.54 6.40 4.29
N LEU A 41 -1.43 5.61 3.70
CA LEU A 41 -2.74 6.04 3.24
C LEU A 41 -3.80 5.19 3.92
N LYS A 42 -4.35 5.70 5.03
CA LYS A 42 -5.37 4.99 5.82
C LYS A 42 -6.79 5.35 5.42
N ILE A 43 -6.98 6.60 5.00
CA ILE A 43 -8.16 7.05 4.29
C ILE A 43 -7.74 7.12 2.82
N PRO A 44 -8.48 6.52 1.89
CA PRO A 44 -8.15 6.55 0.46
C PRO A 44 -8.43 7.95 -0.12
N SER A 45 -7.70 8.96 0.35
CA SER A 45 -7.81 10.36 -0.07
C SER A 45 -7.27 10.62 -1.47
N ASN A 46 -6.82 9.57 -2.15
CA ASN A 46 -6.39 9.58 -3.53
C ASN A 46 -7.47 9.05 -4.50
N ALA A 47 -8.61 8.60 -3.97
CA ALA A 47 -9.80 8.29 -4.74
C ALA A 47 -10.76 9.48 -4.76
N ASP A 48 -11.73 9.50 -5.66
CA ASP A 48 -12.73 10.58 -5.75
C ASP A 48 -13.60 10.69 -4.49
N LEU A 49 -13.91 9.54 -3.87
CA LEU A 49 -14.75 9.40 -2.68
C LEU A 49 -14.14 8.38 -1.72
N ALA A 50 -14.16 8.67 -0.42
CA ALA A 50 -13.94 7.66 0.62
C ALA A 50 -15.22 7.41 1.40
N LEU A 51 -15.61 6.13 1.50
CA LEU A 51 -16.80 5.68 2.19
C LEU A 51 -16.40 4.74 3.31
N GLY A 52 -16.90 4.99 4.52
CA GLY A 52 -16.66 4.08 5.64
C GLY A 52 -17.45 4.40 6.89
N ASN A 53 -17.38 3.51 7.87
CA ASN A 53 -18.23 3.55 9.06
C ASN A 53 -17.61 4.43 10.17
N TRP A 54 -16.32 4.73 10.03
CA TRP A 54 -15.53 5.51 10.97
C TRP A 54 -16.02 6.97 11.01
N GLY A 55 -16.26 7.49 12.22
CA GLY A 55 -16.81 8.83 12.39
C GLY A 55 -18.34 8.92 12.38
N VAL A 56 -19.04 7.84 12.01
CA VAL A 56 -20.49 7.74 12.24
C VAL A 56 -20.73 7.36 13.69
N ILE A 57 -21.39 8.24 14.45
CA ILE A 57 -21.61 8.07 15.89
C ILE A 57 -23.09 8.27 16.25
N GLY A 58 -23.49 7.82 17.43
CA GLY A 58 -24.84 8.02 17.94
C GLY A 58 -25.87 7.11 17.24
N PRO A 59 -27.11 7.57 17.02
CA PRO A 59 -28.21 6.74 16.50
C PRO A 59 -27.95 6.11 15.12
N LEU A 60 -27.07 6.73 14.33
CA LEU A 60 -26.70 6.29 12.97
C LEU A 60 -25.51 5.32 12.95
N ALA A 61 -24.85 5.05 14.08
CA ALA A 61 -23.74 4.11 14.13
C ALA A 61 -24.16 2.73 13.62
N GLY A 62 -23.43 2.21 12.62
CA GLY A 62 -23.77 0.94 11.94
C GLY A 62 -24.98 0.99 11.00
N LYS A 63 -25.59 2.17 10.81
CA LYS A 63 -26.77 2.38 9.94
C LYS A 63 -26.53 3.40 8.83
N ALA A 64 -25.48 4.19 8.92
CA ALA A 64 -25.06 5.15 7.91
C ALA A 64 -23.57 4.98 7.59
N THR A 65 -23.16 5.56 6.47
CA THR A 65 -21.78 5.57 5.99
C THR A 65 -21.29 7.02 5.97
N PHE A 66 -20.12 7.27 6.55
CA PHE A 66 -19.42 8.53 6.40
C PHE A 66 -18.87 8.61 4.98
N VAL A 67 -19.25 9.65 4.24
CA VAL A 67 -18.78 9.92 2.88
C VAL A 67 -17.92 11.17 2.91
N GLU A 68 -16.71 11.07 2.35
CA GLU A 68 -15.77 12.18 2.19
C GLU A 68 -15.43 12.33 0.71
N VAL A 69 -15.48 13.56 0.21
CA VAL A 69 -15.28 13.88 -1.22
C VAL A 69 -13.91 14.52 -1.39
N PHE A 70 -13.12 14.00 -2.34
CA PHE A 70 -11.75 14.48 -2.60
C PHE A 70 -11.55 15.08 -4.00
N SER A 71 -12.53 14.96 -4.89
CA SER A 71 -12.44 15.50 -6.26
C SER A 71 -13.78 16.07 -6.74
N GLU A 72 -13.70 16.89 -7.80
CA GLU A 72 -14.90 17.40 -8.51
C GLU A 72 -15.72 16.26 -9.12
N THR A 73 -15.07 15.24 -9.67
CA THR A 73 -15.74 14.03 -10.16
C THR A 73 -16.50 13.31 -9.05
N GLY A 74 -15.90 13.17 -7.87
CA GLY A 74 -16.56 12.60 -6.69
C GLY A 74 -17.77 13.41 -6.26
N ALA A 75 -17.65 14.74 -6.26
CA ALA A 75 -18.75 15.65 -5.94
C ALA A 75 -19.91 15.52 -6.94
N ASP A 76 -19.62 15.49 -8.24
CA ASP A 76 -20.61 15.31 -9.30
C ASP A 76 -21.34 13.98 -9.20
N VAL A 77 -20.60 12.88 -8.99
CA VAL A 77 -21.19 11.54 -8.79
C VAL A 77 -22.10 11.53 -7.57
N LEU A 78 -21.63 12.04 -6.43
CA LEU A 78 -22.43 12.09 -5.20
C LEU A 78 -23.67 12.97 -5.37
N GLY A 79 -23.54 14.13 -6.02
CA GLY A 79 -24.64 15.04 -6.32
C GLY A 79 -25.74 14.38 -7.15
N LYS A 80 -25.38 13.68 -8.24
CA LYS A 80 -26.34 12.94 -9.08
C LYS A 80 -27.12 11.88 -8.31
N VAL A 81 -26.47 11.19 -7.37
CA VAL A 81 -27.13 10.17 -6.54
C VAL A 81 -28.11 10.80 -5.54
N ILE A 82 -27.76 11.97 -4.99
CA ILE A 82 -28.63 12.75 -4.11
C ILE A 82 -29.83 13.29 -4.89
N ASP A 83 -29.60 13.90 -6.06
CA ASP A 83 -30.64 14.46 -6.93
C ASP A 83 -31.64 13.40 -7.43
N ALA A 84 -31.14 12.18 -7.66
CA ALA A 84 -31.97 11.03 -8.02
C ALA A 84 -32.78 10.46 -6.82
N GLY A 85 -32.58 10.98 -5.61
CA GLY A 85 -33.28 10.52 -4.40
C GLY A 85 -32.93 9.10 -3.97
N LEU A 86 -31.75 8.60 -4.36
CA LEU A 86 -31.33 7.21 -4.11
C LEU A 86 -30.77 7.01 -2.69
N ILE A 87 -30.33 8.08 -2.04
CA ILE A 87 -29.77 8.06 -0.68
C ILE A 87 -30.36 9.19 0.16
N ALA A 88 -30.43 8.97 1.47
CA ALA A 88 -30.64 10.03 2.45
C ALA A 88 -29.28 10.55 2.95
N THR A 89 -29.15 11.86 3.09
CA THR A 89 -27.91 12.52 3.54
C THR A 89 -28.17 13.39 4.75
N GLU A 90 -27.20 13.45 5.66
CA GLU A 90 -27.15 14.35 6.80
C GLU A 90 -25.73 14.91 6.91
N GLU A 91 -25.60 16.14 7.40
CA GLU A 91 -24.29 16.74 7.70
C GLU A 91 -23.51 15.89 8.72
N PRO A 92 -22.18 15.73 8.56
CA PRO A 92 -21.40 14.90 9.46
C PRO A 92 -21.34 15.52 10.85
N ASN A 93 -21.52 14.69 11.88
CA ASN A 93 -21.38 15.13 13.26
C ASN A 93 -19.95 15.65 13.52
N PRO A 94 -19.76 16.90 14.00
CA PRO A 94 -18.42 17.45 14.23
C PRO A 94 -17.54 16.62 15.18
N LYS A 95 -18.15 15.97 16.19
CA LYS A 95 -17.43 15.05 17.08
C LYS A 95 -16.99 13.79 16.33
N GLY A 96 -17.83 13.30 15.42
CA GLY A 96 -17.54 12.17 14.53
C GLY A 96 -16.34 12.46 13.62
N VAL A 97 -16.31 13.63 13.00
CA VAL A 97 -15.17 14.12 12.19
C VAL A 97 -13.87 14.11 13.01
N LYS A 98 -13.90 14.65 14.23
CA LYS A 98 -12.72 14.67 15.11
C LYS A 98 -12.27 13.27 15.54
N ILE A 99 -13.20 12.36 15.83
CA ILE A 99 -12.86 10.96 16.15
C ILE A 99 -12.18 10.30 14.94
N ARG A 100 -12.74 10.50 13.75
CA ARG A 100 -12.19 9.99 12.49
C ARG A 100 -10.76 10.47 12.25
N GLU A 101 -10.51 11.76 12.42
CA GLU A 101 -9.17 12.36 12.31
C GLU A 101 -8.19 11.76 13.34
N ASN A 102 -8.60 11.64 14.60
CA ASN A 102 -7.76 11.04 15.65
C ASN A 102 -7.39 9.59 15.35
N VAL A 103 -8.35 8.79 14.86
CA VAL A 103 -8.10 7.40 14.47
C VAL A 103 -7.13 7.35 13.29
N ASN A 104 -7.30 8.21 12.28
CA ASN A 104 -6.38 8.30 11.14
C ASN A 104 -4.95 8.61 11.61
N ASN A 105 -4.77 9.63 12.45
CA ASN A 105 -3.47 10.04 12.96
C ASN A 105 -2.81 8.95 13.82
N PHE A 106 -3.59 8.24 14.63
CA PHE A 106 -3.08 7.08 15.38
C PHE A 106 -2.57 5.99 14.42
N MET A 107 -3.36 5.62 13.41
CA MET A 107 -2.98 4.59 12.45
C MET A 107 -1.76 4.97 11.61
N LEU A 108 -1.60 6.26 11.28
CA LEU A 108 -0.41 6.78 10.61
C LEU A 108 0.83 6.69 11.51
N LYS A 109 0.69 7.03 12.80
CA LYS A 109 1.77 6.89 13.78
C LYS A 109 2.24 5.44 13.92
N GLU A 110 1.31 4.50 14.05
CA GLU A 110 1.64 3.07 14.08
C GLU A 110 2.38 2.61 12.82
N SER A 111 1.99 3.17 11.67
CA SER A 111 2.64 2.84 10.40
C SER A 111 4.05 3.37 10.31
N GLN A 112 4.28 4.56 10.85
CA GLN A 112 5.61 5.13 10.95
C GLN A 112 6.51 4.28 11.86
N ALA A 113 6.01 3.84 13.02
CA ALA A 113 6.75 2.94 13.90
C ALA A 113 7.09 1.61 13.21
N LYS A 114 6.13 1.02 12.48
CA LYS A 114 6.38 -0.21 11.71
C LYS A 114 7.41 0.00 10.60
N LYS A 115 7.40 1.15 9.91
CA LYS A 115 8.41 1.50 8.91
C LYS A 115 9.81 1.63 9.51
N GLU A 116 9.92 2.27 10.67
CA GLU A 116 11.20 2.39 11.38
C GLU A 116 11.77 1.00 11.70
N ILE A 117 10.93 0.05 12.10
CA ILE A 117 11.33 -1.35 12.32
C ILE A 117 11.70 -2.04 11.01
N ASP A 118 10.83 -1.98 9.99
CA ASP A 118 11.02 -2.71 8.74
C ASP A 118 12.22 -2.19 7.93
N TYR A 119 12.51 -0.89 8.01
CA TYR A 119 13.63 -0.26 7.31
C TYR A 119 14.87 -0.12 8.20
N ALA A 120 14.81 -0.54 9.47
CA ALA A 120 15.98 -0.57 10.34
C ALA A 120 17.12 -1.38 9.70
N GLY A 121 18.33 -0.84 9.78
CA GLY A 121 19.51 -1.50 9.22
C GLY A 121 19.64 -1.43 7.70
N THR A 122 18.68 -0.86 6.96
CA THR A 122 18.83 -0.62 5.51
C THR A 122 19.68 0.63 5.27
N THR A 123 20.99 0.48 5.48
CA THR A 123 21.99 1.52 5.24
C THR A 123 22.43 1.53 3.79
N GLY A 124 22.71 2.71 3.25
CA GLY A 124 23.31 2.84 1.92
C GLY A 124 22.32 3.00 0.76
N ASP A 125 22.76 2.68 -0.45
CA ASP A 125 22.01 2.87 -1.68
C ASP A 125 21.17 1.65 -2.07
N ILE A 126 20.62 1.65 -3.29
CA ILE A 126 19.83 0.53 -3.83
C ILE A 126 20.60 -0.80 -3.82
N ILE A 127 21.90 -0.77 -4.12
CA ILE A 127 22.75 -1.96 -4.21
C ILE A 127 22.97 -2.55 -2.83
N ASP A 128 23.21 -1.71 -1.82
CA ASP A 128 23.36 -2.15 -0.43
C ASP A 128 22.10 -2.87 0.08
N VAL A 129 20.92 -2.33 -0.23
CA VAL A 129 19.64 -3.00 0.08
C VAL A 129 19.58 -4.36 -0.63
N PHE A 130 19.92 -4.44 -1.91
CA PHE A 130 19.85 -5.69 -2.64
C PHE A 130 20.82 -6.76 -2.12
N TYR A 131 22.02 -6.35 -1.72
CA TYR A 131 23.02 -7.22 -1.10
C TYR A 131 22.52 -7.79 0.23
N GLN A 132 21.85 -6.98 1.06
CA GLN A 132 21.27 -7.43 2.33
C GLN A 132 20.22 -8.56 2.15
N TYR A 133 19.53 -8.60 1.00
CA TYR A 133 18.49 -9.59 0.70
C TYR A 133 18.94 -10.63 -0.34
N GLU A 134 20.24 -10.75 -0.63
CA GLU A 134 20.77 -11.68 -1.64
C GLU A 134 20.35 -13.13 -1.34
N ASP A 135 20.48 -13.58 -0.09
CA ASP A 135 20.08 -14.92 0.34
C ASP A 135 18.57 -15.17 0.15
N GLU A 136 17.73 -14.17 0.42
CA GLU A 136 16.28 -14.26 0.18
C GLU A 136 15.98 -14.37 -1.32
N PHE A 137 16.65 -13.57 -2.15
CA PHE A 137 16.48 -13.62 -3.60
C PHE A 137 17.03 -14.90 -4.22
N SER A 138 18.01 -15.55 -3.60
CA SER A 138 18.55 -16.84 -4.07
C SER A 138 17.51 -17.97 -4.04
N LYS A 139 16.48 -17.85 -3.20
CA LYS A 139 15.35 -18.81 -3.12
C LYS A 139 14.40 -18.69 -4.30
N CYS A 140 14.49 -17.63 -5.10
CA CYS A 140 13.57 -17.36 -6.19
C CYS A 140 13.62 -18.46 -7.25
N MET A 141 12.45 -18.94 -7.65
CA MET A 141 12.29 -19.92 -8.73
C MET A 141 11.77 -19.30 -10.03
N LYS A 142 11.81 -17.97 -10.15
CA LYS A 142 11.32 -17.18 -11.30
C LYS A 142 9.92 -17.62 -11.79
N CYS A 143 8.99 -17.90 -10.86
CA CYS A 143 7.63 -18.35 -11.17
C CYS A 143 6.70 -17.25 -11.70
N TYR A 144 7.18 -16.01 -11.76
CA TYR A 144 6.44 -14.80 -12.16
C TYR A 144 5.22 -14.41 -11.31
N GLY A 145 4.83 -15.18 -10.27
CA GLY A 145 3.67 -14.83 -9.44
C GLY A 145 3.71 -13.38 -8.91
N CYS A 146 4.88 -12.93 -8.45
CA CYS A 146 5.04 -11.57 -7.96
C CYS A 146 4.93 -10.47 -9.05
N ARG A 147 5.19 -10.82 -10.32
CA ARG A 147 4.97 -9.98 -11.51
C ARG A 147 3.49 -9.94 -11.85
N GLU A 148 2.85 -11.11 -12.00
CA GLU A 148 1.44 -11.20 -12.40
C GLU A 148 0.49 -10.52 -11.41
N ALA A 149 0.81 -10.58 -10.11
CA ALA A 149 0.02 -9.92 -9.07
C ALA A 149 0.25 -8.40 -8.99
N CYS A 150 1.21 -7.86 -9.75
CA CYS A 150 1.61 -6.45 -9.65
C CYS A 150 0.87 -5.60 -10.69
N PRO A 151 0.10 -4.57 -10.27
CA PRO A 151 -0.62 -3.71 -11.20
C PRO A 151 0.28 -2.82 -12.07
N LEU A 152 1.59 -2.74 -11.75
CA LEU A 152 2.58 -1.96 -12.50
C LEU A 152 3.27 -2.79 -13.60
N CYS A 153 3.09 -4.11 -13.60
CA CYS A 153 3.72 -4.99 -14.57
C CYS A 153 2.74 -5.28 -15.73
N PHE A 154 2.51 -4.27 -16.59
CA PHE A 154 1.56 -4.34 -17.70
C PHE A 154 2.20 -4.34 -19.09
N CYS A 155 3.54 -4.39 -19.18
CA CYS A 155 4.24 -4.34 -20.46
C CYS A 155 3.79 -5.47 -21.40
N GLU A 156 3.48 -5.12 -22.66
CA GLU A 156 3.17 -6.10 -23.71
C GLU A 156 4.37 -6.98 -24.04
N ASP A 157 5.56 -6.36 -24.09
CA ASP A 157 6.85 -7.03 -24.22
C ASP A 157 7.67 -6.84 -22.94
N CYS A 158 8.05 -7.94 -22.30
CA CYS A 158 8.67 -7.93 -20.99
C CYS A 158 10.07 -8.53 -21.02
N CYS A 159 11.07 -7.70 -20.73
CA CYS A 159 12.48 -8.10 -20.61
C CYS A 159 12.76 -9.17 -19.53
N LEU A 160 11.78 -9.55 -18.70
CA LEU A 160 11.93 -10.64 -17.74
C LEU A 160 11.63 -12.01 -18.35
N GLU A 161 11.04 -12.06 -19.55
CA GLU A 161 10.61 -13.27 -20.25
C GLU A 161 11.70 -13.85 -21.17
N ALA A 162 11.30 -14.58 -22.22
CA ALA A 162 12.17 -15.43 -23.03
C ALA A 162 13.27 -14.64 -23.78
N GLU A 163 12.93 -13.45 -24.27
CA GLU A 163 13.81 -12.56 -25.06
C GLU A 163 14.49 -11.51 -24.18
N GLY A 164 14.57 -11.76 -22.86
CA GLY A 164 15.24 -10.89 -21.91
C GLY A 164 16.75 -10.73 -22.13
N PRO A 165 17.37 -9.73 -21.49
CA PRO A 165 18.81 -9.50 -21.59
C PRO A 165 19.60 -10.67 -20.97
N GLU A 166 20.89 -10.77 -21.28
CA GLU A 166 21.76 -11.88 -20.86
C GLU A 166 21.77 -12.12 -19.34
N TRP A 167 21.58 -11.05 -18.54
CA TRP A 167 21.52 -11.13 -17.08
C TRP A 167 20.13 -11.48 -16.51
N VAL A 168 19.05 -11.36 -17.29
CA VAL A 168 17.72 -11.94 -16.97
C VAL A 168 17.21 -12.75 -18.16
N PRO A 169 17.85 -13.88 -18.43
CA PRO A 169 17.60 -14.69 -19.61
C PRO A 169 16.31 -15.50 -19.48
N GLY A 170 15.76 -15.85 -20.63
CA GLY A 170 14.60 -16.72 -20.77
C GLY A 170 14.82 -18.15 -20.30
N GLY A 171 13.79 -18.77 -19.74
CA GLY A 171 13.77 -20.23 -19.49
C GLY A 171 14.59 -20.75 -18.30
N TYR A 172 15.35 -19.91 -17.60
CA TYR A 172 16.02 -20.27 -16.35
C TYR A 172 15.97 -19.13 -15.32
N THR A 173 16.14 -19.50 -14.05
CA THR A 173 16.32 -18.53 -12.96
C THR A 173 17.73 -17.96 -13.03
N PRO A 174 17.90 -16.63 -13.23
CA PRO A 174 19.23 -16.01 -13.17
C PRO A 174 19.82 -16.09 -11.77
N ALA A 175 21.13 -15.85 -11.66
CA ALA A 175 21.76 -15.62 -10.36
C ALA A 175 21.05 -14.48 -9.61
N ALA A 176 20.91 -14.63 -8.29
CA ALA A 176 20.43 -13.53 -7.48
C ALA A 176 21.41 -12.34 -7.57
N PRO A 177 20.92 -11.09 -7.58
CA PRO A 177 19.53 -10.69 -7.49
C PRO A 177 18.93 -10.22 -8.85
N PHE A 178 19.48 -10.62 -9.99
CA PHE A 178 19.24 -9.95 -11.29
C PHE A 178 17.77 -9.88 -11.72
N PHE A 179 16.97 -10.94 -11.50
CA PHE A 179 15.53 -10.91 -11.78
C PHE A 179 14.82 -9.81 -10.97
N HIS A 180 15.09 -9.77 -9.67
CA HIS A 180 14.50 -8.84 -8.72
C HIS A 180 14.97 -7.41 -8.97
N LEU A 181 16.25 -7.22 -9.27
CA LEU A 181 16.85 -5.90 -9.54
C LEU A 181 16.30 -5.30 -10.83
N THR A 182 16.29 -6.09 -11.91
CA THR A 182 15.74 -5.65 -13.21
C THR A 182 14.27 -5.26 -13.07
N ARG A 183 13.47 -6.11 -12.41
CA ARG A 183 12.07 -5.79 -12.14
C ARG A 183 11.91 -4.53 -11.31
N LEU A 184 12.74 -4.34 -10.28
CA LEU A 184 12.62 -3.20 -9.38
C LEU A 184 12.90 -1.88 -10.10
N VAL A 185 13.97 -1.81 -10.90
CA VAL A 185 14.34 -0.58 -11.64
C VAL A 185 13.21 -0.07 -12.54
N HIS A 186 12.38 -0.96 -13.08
CA HIS A 186 11.31 -0.60 -14.02
C HIS A 186 10.05 -0.02 -13.36
N MET A 187 9.86 -0.17 -12.04
CA MET A 187 8.57 0.16 -11.41
C MET A 187 8.67 0.76 -10.01
N VAL A 188 9.89 0.91 -9.46
CA VAL A 188 10.05 1.25 -8.04
C VAL A 188 9.58 2.65 -7.72
N ASP A 189 9.68 3.57 -8.66
CA ASP A 189 9.16 4.92 -8.55
C ASP A 189 7.63 4.94 -8.44
N ALA A 190 6.92 4.09 -9.18
CA ALA A 190 5.44 3.99 -9.17
C ALA A 190 4.87 3.01 -8.11
N CYS A 191 5.72 2.32 -7.36
CA CYS A 191 5.30 1.33 -6.37
C CYS A 191 4.40 1.93 -5.26
N THR A 192 3.16 1.43 -5.15
CA THR A 192 2.19 1.82 -4.11
C THR A 192 2.30 0.99 -2.82
N ASN A 193 3.23 0.03 -2.76
CA ASN A 193 3.45 -0.85 -1.60
C ASN A 193 2.20 -1.70 -1.21
N CYS A 194 1.42 -2.14 -2.20
CA CYS A 194 0.19 -2.92 -1.97
C CYS A 194 0.40 -4.31 -1.36
N GLY A 195 1.58 -4.91 -1.53
CA GLY A 195 1.97 -6.17 -0.87
C GLY A 195 1.71 -7.46 -1.63
N GLN A 196 0.90 -7.41 -2.70
CA GLN A 196 0.51 -8.60 -3.45
C GLN A 196 1.70 -9.42 -3.95
N CYS A 197 2.81 -8.76 -4.31
CA CYS A 197 4.03 -9.44 -4.77
C CYS A 197 4.71 -10.31 -3.71
N SER A 198 4.55 -10.01 -2.42
CA SER A 198 5.02 -10.86 -1.32
C SER A 198 4.03 -11.96 -1.00
N GLU A 199 2.72 -11.66 -0.98
CA GLU A 199 1.68 -12.63 -0.61
C GLU A 199 1.59 -13.81 -1.56
N VAL A 200 1.85 -13.59 -2.85
CA VAL A 200 1.82 -14.66 -3.87
C VAL A 200 3.15 -15.38 -4.02
N CYS A 201 4.20 -15.00 -3.28
CA CYS A 201 5.52 -15.61 -3.43
C CYS A 201 5.55 -16.97 -2.72
N PRO A 202 5.68 -18.10 -3.44
CA PRO A 202 5.72 -19.43 -2.81
C PRO A 202 7.01 -19.66 -2.01
N CYS A 203 8.02 -18.80 -2.20
CA CYS A 203 9.32 -18.86 -1.53
C CYS A 203 9.38 -17.91 -0.32
N GLU A 204 8.27 -17.26 0.04
CA GLU A 204 8.15 -16.32 1.16
C GLU A 204 9.14 -15.13 1.11
N ILE A 205 9.58 -14.76 -0.10
CA ILE A 205 10.51 -13.63 -0.29
C ILE A 205 9.79 -12.33 0.07
N PRO A 206 10.38 -11.45 0.91
CA PRO A 206 9.77 -10.20 1.34
C PRO A 206 9.88 -9.09 0.26
N VAL A 207 9.52 -9.42 -0.98
CA VAL A 207 9.59 -8.55 -2.17
C VAL A 207 9.01 -7.16 -1.88
N ALA A 208 7.81 -7.09 -1.32
CA ALA A 208 7.15 -5.82 -1.09
C ALA A 208 7.87 -4.97 -0.03
N LYS A 209 8.54 -5.59 0.96
CA LYS A 209 9.34 -4.88 1.96
C LYS A 209 10.54 -4.23 1.30
N VAL A 210 11.29 -5.00 0.51
CA VAL A 210 12.45 -4.48 -0.22
C VAL A 210 12.04 -3.36 -1.18
N TRP A 211 10.92 -3.52 -1.89
CA TRP A 211 10.47 -2.53 -2.88
C TRP A 211 10.08 -1.25 -2.17
N SER A 212 9.43 -1.38 -1.01
CA SER A 212 9.05 -0.24 -0.18
C SER A 212 10.25 0.48 0.42
N THR A 213 11.31 -0.23 0.81
CA THR A 213 12.56 0.37 1.30
C THR A 213 13.18 1.24 0.21
N VAL A 214 13.34 0.71 -1.01
CA VAL A 214 13.94 1.47 -2.11
C VAL A 214 13.02 2.60 -2.57
N ASN A 215 11.71 2.34 -2.70
CA ASN A 215 10.74 3.37 -3.07
C ASN A 215 10.76 4.52 -2.05
N ASN A 216 10.88 4.27 -0.74
CA ASN A 216 10.97 5.33 0.26
C ASN A 216 12.18 6.26 0.00
N LYS A 217 13.34 5.70 -0.35
CA LYS A 217 14.53 6.48 -0.75
C LYS A 217 14.28 7.29 -2.03
N VAL A 218 13.60 6.71 -3.02
CA VAL A 218 13.20 7.44 -4.24
C VAL A 218 12.29 8.63 -3.88
N ARG A 219 11.31 8.44 -2.99
CA ARG A 219 10.45 9.54 -2.52
C ARG A 219 11.24 10.61 -1.77
N GLU A 220 12.23 10.25 -0.96
CA GLU A 220 13.09 11.23 -0.28
C GLU A 220 13.89 12.11 -1.25
N VAL A 221 14.29 11.56 -2.40
CA VAL A 221 15.06 12.29 -3.42
C VAL A 221 14.17 13.15 -4.33
N TYR A 222 13.06 12.60 -4.81
CA TYR A 222 12.23 13.24 -5.84
C TYR A 222 10.94 13.88 -5.30
N GLY A 223 10.51 13.53 -4.09
CA GLY A 223 9.24 13.98 -3.51
C GLY A 223 7.99 13.35 -4.13
N TYR A 224 8.14 12.48 -5.13
CA TYR A 224 7.02 11.84 -5.83
C TYR A 224 6.25 10.85 -4.93
N ILE A 225 4.92 10.93 -4.91
CA ILE A 225 4.06 10.03 -4.13
C ILE A 225 3.17 9.22 -5.09
N PRO A 226 3.43 7.91 -5.24
CA PRO A 226 2.67 7.06 -6.16
C PRO A 226 1.19 6.99 -5.82
N GLY A 227 0.37 7.07 -6.86
CA GLY A 227 -1.09 6.94 -6.75
C GLY A 227 -1.79 8.18 -6.19
N MET A 228 -1.08 9.29 -5.98
CA MET A 228 -1.70 10.61 -5.81
C MET A 228 -1.82 11.27 -7.18
N GLY A 229 -2.97 11.85 -7.49
CA GLY A 229 -3.14 12.66 -8.70
C GLY A 229 -2.34 13.95 -8.58
N SER A 230 -1.05 13.92 -8.90
CA SER A 230 -0.22 15.10 -9.05
C SER A 230 0.24 15.23 -10.49
N ASP A 231 0.43 16.48 -10.94
CA ASP A 231 1.08 16.80 -12.21
C ASP A 231 2.61 16.63 -12.12
N ASP A 232 3.11 15.97 -11.06
CA ASP A 232 4.54 15.77 -10.88
C ASP A 232 5.06 14.78 -11.93
N PRO A 233 6.18 15.10 -12.59
CA PRO A 233 6.79 14.19 -13.54
C PRO A 233 7.26 12.92 -12.85
N LEU A 234 7.09 11.78 -13.52
CA LEU A 234 7.57 10.50 -13.04
C LEU A 234 9.11 10.53 -12.88
N PRO A 235 9.67 10.09 -11.74
CA PRO A 235 11.08 10.23 -11.40
C PRO A 235 12.09 9.77 -12.47
N PHE A 236 11.81 8.69 -13.21
CA PHE A 236 12.79 8.08 -14.12
C PHE A 236 12.48 8.29 -15.61
N THR A 237 11.31 8.81 -15.96
CA THR A 237 10.94 9.10 -17.36
C THR A 237 10.95 10.59 -17.66
N ASP A 238 10.46 11.41 -16.72
CA ASP A 238 10.12 12.81 -16.99
C ASP A 238 10.76 13.80 -16.00
N HIS A 239 11.33 13.33 -14.88
CA HIS A 239 11.81 14.21 -13.82
C HIS A 239 13.24 14.71 -14.07
N VAL A 240 13.36 15.99 -14.44
CA VAL A 240 14.63 16.72 -14.34
C VAL A 240 14.88 17.03 -12.87
N SER A 241 15.95 16.52 -12.26
CA SER A 241 16.20 16.70 -10.82
C SER A 241 16.17 18.19 -10.44
N LYS A 242 15.42 18.56 -9.39
CA LYS A 242 15.52 19.91 -8.79
C LYS A 242 16.84 20.10 -8.04
N ALA A 243 17.60 19.01 -7.85
CA ALA A 243 18.86 18.97 -7.14
C ALA A 243 20.05 18.79 -8.12
N LYS A 244 20.45 19.89 -8.77
CA LYS A 244 21.84 20.35 -8.98
C LYS A 244 21.86 21.49 -10.01
N LYS A 245 21.59 22.71 -9.55
CA LYS A 245 22.46 23.83 -9.90
C LYS A 245 23.64 23.77 -8.92
N LEU A 246 24.72 23.11 -9.34
CA LEU A 246 26.06 23.36 -8.80
C LEU A 246 26.85 24.03 -9.93
#